data_AF-A0A960YMB3-F1
#
_entry.id   AF-A0A960YMB3-F1
#
_cell.length_a   1.000
_cell.length_b   1.000
_cell.length_c   1.000
_cell.angle_alpha   90.00
_cell.angle_beta   90.00
_cell.angle_gamma   90.00
#
_symmetry.space_group_name_H-M   'P 1'
#
loop_
_entity.id
_entity.type
_entity.pdbx_description
1 polymer ?
#
loop_
_entity_poly.entity_id
_entity_poly.type
_entity_poly.pdbx_seq_one_letter_code
_entity_poly.pdbx_strand_id
1 'polypeptide(L)'
;MSRRKVCVVTGSRAEYGLLYWVMRGLQNSPSLELQVIVTGMHLSPEFGLTYRTLEQDGFIPDKKVEMLLSADTATAISKSTALGIIGMADAF
;
A
#
# COMPACT_ATOMS: atom_id res chain seq x y z
N MET A 1 14.61 -10.72 -21.76
CA MET A 1 14.41 -9.34 -21.27
C MET A 1 13.89 -9.43 -19.84
N SER A 2 14.44 -8.69 -18.89
CA SER A 2 13.87 -8.63 -17.54
C SER A 2 12.55 -7.85 -17.60
N ARG A 3 11.53 -8.30 -16.86
CA ARG A 3 10.27 -7.57 -16.75
C ARG A 3 10.52 -6.23 -16.05
N ARG A 4 9.83 -5.17 -16.50
CA ARG A 4 9.93 -3.86 -15.84
C ARG A 4 9.07 -3.89 -14.58
N LYS A 5 9.69 -3.63 -13.43
CA LYS A 5 8.97 -3.56 -12.15
C LYS A 5 8.17 -2.25 -12.05
N VAL A 6 6.92 -2.35 -11.60
CA VAL A 6 6.04 -1.23 -11.30
C VAL A 6 5.55 -1.40 -9.87
N CYS A 7 5.98 -0.50 -8.99
CA CYS A 7 5.55 -0.48 -7.60
C CYS A 7 4.30 0.38 -7.43
N VAL A 8 3.23 -0.21 -6.89
CA VAL A 8 2.02 0.49 -6.51
C VAL A 8 2.00 0.60 -4.98
N VAL A 9 1.90 1.84 -4.49
CA VAL A 9 1.72 2.13 -3.07
C VAL A 9 0.26 2.52 -2.85
N THR A 10 -0.40 1.91 -1.88
CA THR A 10 -1.79 2.26 -1.53
C THR A 10 -1.99 2.32 -0.02
N GLY A 11 -2.68 3.36 0.45
CA GLY A 11 -2.85 3.67 1.86
C GLY A 11 -4.27 3.51 2.39
N SER A 12 -5.28 3.45 1.51
CA SER A 12 -6.68 3.39 1.93
C SER A 12 -7.60 2.77 0.87
N ARG A 13 -8.79 2.34 1.31
CA ARG A 13 -9.86 1.83 0.42
C ARG A 13 -10.29 2.85 -0.65
N ALA A 14 -10.22 4.14 -0.36
CA ALA A 14 -10.62 5.19 -1.29
C ALA A 14 -9.74 5.22 -2.54
N GLU A 15 -8.45 4.94 -2.38
CA GLU A 15 -7.48 4.84 -3.48
C GLU A 15 -7.51 3.46 -4.11
N TYR A 16 -7.59 2.40 -3.30
CA TYR A 16 -7.51 1.02 -3.77
C TYR A 16 -8.58 0.68 -4.82
N GLY A 17 -9.83 1.15 -4.63
CA GLY A 17 -10.91 0.91 -5.59
C GLY A 17 -10.61 1.47 -7.00
N LEU A 18 -9.91 2.61 -7.07
CA LEU A 18 -9.48 3.22 -8.33
C LEU A 18 -8.28 2.47 -8.94
N LEU A 19 -7.38 1.97 -8.09
CA LEU A 19 -6.18 1.25 -8.51
C LEU A 19 -6.44 -0.20 -8.92
N TYR A 20 -7.55 -0.80 -8.49
CA TYR A 20 -7.84 -2.23 -8.70
C TYR A 20 -7.60 -2.69 -10.15
N TRP A 21 -8.23 -2.04 -11.13
CA TRP A 21 -8.11 -2.44 -12.53
C TRP A 21 -6.72 -2.19 -13.10
N VAL A 22 -6.04 -1.13 -12.65
CA VAL A 22 -4.65 -0.85 -13.02
C VAL A 22 -3.74 -1.95 -12.49
N MET A 23 -3.86 -2.31 -11.22
CA MET A 23 -3.09 -3.38 -10.59
C MET A 23 -3.36 -4.74 -11.27
N ARG A 24 -4.61 -5.06 -11.61
CA ARG A 24 -4.94 -6.28 -12.38
C ARG A 24 -4.25 -6.27 -13.75
N GLY A 25 -4.25 -5.15 -14.44
CA GLY A 25 -3.57 -5.00 -15.73
C GLY A 25 -2.05 -5.18 -15.62
N LEU A 26 -1.44 -4.59 -14.57
CA LEU A 26 -0.01 -4.74 -14.29
C LEU A 26 0.36 -6.20 -13.97
N GLN A 27 -0.43 -6.86 -13.13
CA GLN A 27 -0.22 -8.25 -12.71
C GLN A 27 -0.30 -9.24 -13.90
N ASN A 28 -1.21 -9.00 -14.84
CA ASN A 28 -1.42 -9.87 -16.00
C ASN A 28 -0.48 -9.59 -17.17
N SER A 29 0.33 -8.53 -17.10
CA SER A 29 1.22 -8.17 -18.19
C SER A 29 2.46 -9.08 -18.26
N PRO A 30 2.78 -9.68 -19.42
CA PRO A 30 3.97 -10.52 -19.55
C PRO A 30 5.28 -9.72 -19.50
N SER A 31 5.24 -8.39 -19.68
CA SER A 31 6.39 -7.50 -19.70
C SER A 31 6.62 -6.74 -18.40
N LEU A 32 5.66 -6.79 -17.47
CA LEU A 32 5.70 -6.05 -16.21
C LEU A 32 5.70 -7.00 -15.00
N GLU A 33 6.26 -6.51 -13.89
CA GLU A 33 6.18 -7.14 -12.58
C GLU A 33 5.53 -6.15 -11.63
N LEU A 34 4.38 -6.52 -11.07
CA LEU A 34 3.70 -5.72 -10.06
C LEU A 34 4.36 -5.93 -8.70
N GLN A 35 4.80 -4.86 -8.07
CA GLN A 35 5.16 -4.81 -6.65
C GLN A 35 4.09 -4.00 -5.90
N VAL A 36 3.66 -4.45 -4.73
CA VAL A 36 2.61 -3.83 -3.93
C VAL A 36 3.15 -3.47 -2.56
N ILE A 37 3.07 -2.18 -2.21
CA ILE A 37 3.34 -1.69 -0.86
C ILE A 37 2.03 -1.20 -0.27
N VAL A 38 1.65 -1.73 0.89
CA VAL A 38 0.49 -1.26 1.64
C VAL A 38 0.92 -0.45 2.85
N THR A 39 0.19 0.60 3.13
CA THR A 39 0.47 1.49 4.27
C THR A 39 -0.84 2.07 4.82
N GLY A 40 -0.74 3.03 5.73
CA GLY A 40 -1.89 3.83 6.16
C GLY A 40 -3.03 3.00 6.78
N MET A 41 -4.25 3.34 6.37
CA MET A 41 -5.49 2.74 6.89
C MET A 41 -5.62 1.26 6.55
N HIS A 42 -4.91 0.76 5.53
CA HIS A 42 -4.94 -0.67 5.22
C HIS A 42 -4.43 -1.54 6.35
N LEU A 43 -3.47 -1.03 7.13
CA LEU A 43 -2.80 -1.77 8.21
C LEU A 43 -3.39 -1.51 9.60
N SER A 44 -4.25 -0.50 9.73
CA SER A 44 -4.84 -0.15 11.02
C SER A 44 -6.06 -1.03 11.38
N PRO A 45 -6.09 -1.60 12.59
CA PRO A 45 -7.25 -2.33 13.10
C PRO A 45 -8.54 -1.50 13.14
N GLU A 46 -8.43 -0.20 13.40
CA GLU A 46 -9.57 0.73 13.50
C GLU A 46 -10.32 0.85 12.16
N PHE A 47 -9.61 0.64 11.04
CA PHE A 47 -10.18 0.67 9.70
C PHE A 47 -10.42 -0.74 9.13
N GLY A 48 -10.30 -1.79 9.96
CA GLY A 48 -10.67 -3.15 9.61
C GLY A 48 -9.59 -3.98 8.90
N LEU A 49 -8.32 -3.59 8.96
CA LEU A 49 -7.19 -4.32 8.34
C LEU A 49 -7.42 -4.63 6.85
N THR A 50 -7.79 -3.60 6.09
CA THR A 50 -8.25 -3.74 4.71
C THR A 50 -7.19 -4.21 3.72
N TYR A 51 -5.91 -4.34 4.12
CA TYR A 51 -4.92 -5.10 3.35
C TYR A 51 -5.37 -6.55 3.09
N ARG A 52 -6.21 -7.12 3.96
CA ARG A 52 -6.76 -8.48 3.78
C ARG A 52 -7.69 -8.57 2.57
N THR A 53 -8.38 -7.49 2.22
CA THR A 53 -9.19 -7.41 1.00
C THR A 53 -8.27 -7.47 -0.23
N LEU A 54 -7.13 -6.80 -0.20
CA LEU A 54 -6.13 -6.89 -1.28
C LEU A 54 -5.63 -8.33 -1.44
N GLU A 55 -5.31 -9.00 -0.32
CA GLU A 55 -4.88 -10.41 -0.32
C GLU A 55 -5.97 -11.33 -0.92
N GLN A 56 -7.25 -11.12 -0.56
CA GLN A 56 -8.39 -11.85 -1.12
C GLN A 56 -8.58 -11.62 -2.63
N ASP A 57 -8.29 -10.42 -3.10
CA ASP A 57 -8.36 -10.06 -4.52
C ASP A 57 -7.18 -10.59 -5.36
N GLY A 58 -6.20 -11.23 -4.70
CA GLY A 58 -5.01 -11.81 -5.31
C GLY A 58 -3.81 -10.85 -5.39
N PHE A 59 -3.83 -9.73 -4.66
CA PHE A 59 -2.70 -8.82 -4.52
C PHE A 59 -2.01 -9.06 -3.18
N ILE A 60 -0.87 -9.75 -3.22
CA ILE A 60 -0.05 -10.00 -2.03
C ILE A 60 0.88 -8.80 -1.82
N PRO A 61 0.82 -8.08 -0.68
CA PRO A 61 1.75 -6.99 -0.42
C PRO A 61 3.17 -7.53 -0.25
N ASP A 62 4.11 -6.98 -1.03
CA ASP A 62 5.55 -7.25 -0.88
C ASP A 62 6.08 -6.61 0.40
N LYS A 63 5.52 -5.46 0.79
CA LYS A 63 5.87 -4.73 2.02
C LYS A 63 4.63 -4.14 2.68
N LYS A 64 4.68 -4.09 4.01
CA LYS A 64 3.68 -3.42 4.87
C LYS A 64 4.42 -2.33 5.63
N VAL A 65 4.07 -1.06 5.40
CA VAL A 65 4.70 0.10 6.04
C VAL A 65 3.73 0.68 7.07
N GLU A 66 3.97 0.38 8.34
CA GLU A 66 3.22 0.95 9.46
C GLU A 66 3.59 2.42 9.64
N MET A 67 2.58 3.30 9.58
CA MET A 67 2.82 4.75 9.70
C MET A 67 1.78 5.48 10.57
N LEU A 68 0.60 4.91 10.80
CA LEU A 68 -0.49 5.64 11.47
C LEU A 68 -0.34 5.61 12.99
N LEU A 69 -0.36 6.80 13.59
CA LEU A 69 -0.67 6.96 15.01
C LEU A 69 -2.19 7.01 15.20
N SER A 70 -2.69 6.40 16.28
CA SER A 70 -4.12 6.41 16.65
C SER A 70 -4.54 7.78 17.23
N ALA A 71 -4.57 8.81 16.37
CA ALA A 71 -5.08 10.15 16.66
C ALA A 71 -5.16 11.00 15.38
N ASP A 72 -6.12 11.93 15.31
CA ASP A 72 -6.32 12.85 14.17
C ASP A 72 -5.91 14.30 14.48
N THR A 73 -4.99 14.47 15.43
CA THR A 73 -4.42 15.79 15.73
C THR A 73 -3.35 16.16 14.71
N ALA A 74 -3.14 17.46 14.46
CA ALA A 74 -2.08 17.92 13.56
C ALA A 74 -0.69 17.34 13.90
N THR A 75 -0.40 17.14 15.19
CA THR A 75 0.85 16.51 15.65
C THR A 75 0.89 15.02 15.28
N ALA A 76 -0.21 14.30 15.47
CA ALA A 76 -0.29 12.88 15.13
C ALA A 76 -0.19 12.64 13.63
N ILE A 77 -0.87 13.47 12.82
CA ILE A 77 -0.75 13.44 11.35
C ILE A 77 0.69 13.69 10.93
N SER A 78 1.31 14.77 11.43
CA SER A 78 2.69 15.13 11.06
C SER A 78 3.70 14.02 11.41
N LYS A 79 3.57 13.42 12.61
CA LYS A 79 4.40 12.29 13.02
C LYS A 79 4.13 11.06 12.16
N SER A 80 2.88 10.77 11.84
CA SER A 80 2.51 9.63 10.99
C SER A 80 3.12 9.77 9.59
N THR A 81 3.08 10.97 9.01
CA THR A 81 3.75 11.25 7.73
C THR A 81 5.26 11.01 7.82
N ALA A 82 5.92 11.48 8.88
CA ALA A 82 7.35 11.24 9.08
C ALA A 82 7.69 9.75 9.21
N LEU A 83 6.90 8.98 9.96
CA LEU A 83 7.05 7.53 10.07
C LEU A 83 6.84 6.85 8.72
N GLY A 84 5.86 7.30 7.92
CA GLY A 84 5.64 6.82 6.57
C GLY A 84 6.86 7.02 5.68
N ILE A 85 7.47 8.21 5.71
CA ILE A 85 8.68 8.50 4.92
C ILE A 85 9.84 7.59 5.35
N ILE A 86 10.06 7.42 6.66
CA ILE A 86 11.11 6.55 7.20
C ILE A 86 10.88 5.11 6.75
N GLY A 87 9.67 4.57 6.96
CA GLY A 87 9.37 3.19 6.62
C GLY A 87 9.40 2.92 5.11
N MET A 88 9.09 3.92 4.28
CA MET A 88 9.23 3.81 2.83
C MET A 88 10.70 3.67 2.40
N ALA A 89 11.65 4.26 3.12
CA ALA A 89 13.08 4.12 2.82
C ALA A 89 13.57 2.65 2.89
N ASP A 90 12.94 1.83 3.74
CA ASP A 90 13.27 0.41 3.91
C ASP A 90 12.42 -0.53 3.01
N ALA A 91 11.43 0.02 2.30
CA ALA A 91 10.44 -0.74 1.55
C ALA A 91 10.76 -0.89 0.06
N PHE A 92 11.55 0.03 -0.51
CA PHE A 92 11.92 0.03 -1.94
C PHE A 92 13.06 -0.93 -2.28
#